data_AF-A0A3B4Y9S0-F1
#
_entry.id   AF-A0A3B4Y9S0-F1
#
_cell.length_a   1.000
_cell.length_b   1.000
_cell.length_c   1.000
_cell.angle_alpha   90.00
_cell.angle_beta   90.00
_cell.angle_gamma   90.00
#
_symmetry.space_group_name_H-M   'P 1'
#
loop_
_entity.id
_entity.type
_entity.pdbx_description
1 polymer ?
#
loop_
_entity_poly.entity_id
_entity_poly.type
_entity_poly.pdbx_seq_one_letter_code
_entity_poly.pdbx_strand_id
1 'polypeptide(L)'
;MGAILCPPGPHAILLVVSVTQPFTDTQRRAAEEQLGALGGGTWRYSMVLFTGVDKLPKGVFIEEHIANTGEALQWLVERCGSRYHAFDNTRKETEDNTQVPELMEKVEEMITDNQGWYFEVNELILLEEEQARRALEEERMRMEEHARQREQMIGGPPRGVCVCVCVCVCVTE
;
A
#
# COMPACT_ATOMS: atom_id res chain seq x y z
N MET A 1 8.64 -4.22 0.62
CA MET A 1 7.29 -4.47 0.10
C MET A 1 6.56 -5.36 1.09
N GLY A 2 5.23 -5.25 1.22
CA GLY A 2 4.46 -6.04 2.20
C GLY A 2 4.24 -7.52 1.85
N ALA A 3 4.88 -8.02 0.78
CA ALA A 3 4.64 -9.34 0.20
C ALA A 3 5.10 -10.51 1.10
N ILE A 4 5.95 -10.25 2.10
CA ILE A 4 6.51 -11.26 3.02
C ILE A 4 5.44 -11.86 3.97
N LEU A 5 4.28 -11.19 4.14
CA LEU A 5 3.30 -11.57 5.18
C LEU A 5 2.27 -12.63 4.75
N CYS A 6 2.36 -13.21 3.55
CA CYS A 6 1.37 -14.17 3.06
C CYS A 6 1.98 -15.43 2.42
N PRO A 7 2.65 -16.33 3.17
CA PRO A 7 3.01 -17.64 2.65
C PRO A 7 1.74 -18.48 2.37
N PRO A 8 1.65 -19.20 1.24
CA PRO A 8 2.65 -19.35 0.17
C PRO A 8 2.64 -18.21 -0.87
N GLY A 9 1.58 -17.40 -0.90
CA GLY A 9 1.48 -16.18 -1.68
C GLY A 9 0.12 -15.50 -1.55
N PRO A 10 -0.06 -14.25 -2.02
CA PRO A 10 -1.37 -13.61 -2.04
C PRO A 10 -2.28 -14.22 -3.11
N HIS A 11 -3.56 -14.42 -2.77
CA HIS A 11 -4.62 -14.79 -3.73
C HIS A 11 -5.09 -13.59 -4.57
N ALA A 12 -4.97 -12.39 -4.00
CA ALA A 12 -5.40 -11.14 -4.60
C ALA A 12 -4.48 -10.00 -4.16
N ILE A 13 -4.18 -9.11 -5.09
CA ILE A 13 -3.38 -7.89 -4.90
C ILE A 13 -4.30 -6.71 -5.25
N LEU A 14 -4.56 -5.87 -4.26
CA LEU A 14 -5.40 -4.68 -4.45
C LEU A 14 -4.52 -3.45 -4.67
N LEU A 15 -4.67 -2.82 -5.84
CA LEU A 15 -4.00 -1.58 -6.19
C LEU A 15 -4.92 -0.41 -5.82
N VAL A 16 -4.64 0.23 -4.69
CA VAL A 16 -5.51 1.30 -4.17
C VAL A 16 -5.22 2.61 -4.90
N VAL A 17 -6.25 3.17 -5.55
CA VAL A 17 -6.17 4.44 -6.28
C VAL A 17 -7.23 5.39 -5.73
N SER A 18 -6.84 6.58 -5.30
CA SER A 18 -7.80 7.62 -4.90
C SER A 18 -8.30 8.36 -6.13
N VAL A 19 -9.62 8.53 -6.26
CA VAL A 19 -10.22 9.34 -7.35
C VAL A 19 -10.01 10.84 -7.16
N THR A 20 -9.54 11.26 -5.97
CA THR A 20 -9.35 12.69 -5.65
C THR A 20 -8.06 13.27 -6.20
N GLN A 21 -7.13 12.42 -6.62
CA GLN A 21 -5.84 12.82 -7.15
C GLN A 21 -5.67 12.22 -8.54
N PRO A 22 -5.06 12.94 -9.49
CA PRO A 22 -4.82 12.40 -10.81
C PRO A 22 -3.84 11.23 -10.72
N PHE A 23 -4.15 10.14 -11.43
CA PHE A 23 -3.22 9.03 -11.61
C PHE A 23 -2.24 9.38 -12.74
N THR A 24 -0.98 9.61 -12.38
CA THR A 24 0.07 10.14 -13.25
C THR A 24 0.93 9.05 -13.90
N ASP A 25 1.67 9.40 -14.96
CA ASP A 25 2.64 8.48 -15.58
C ASP A 25 3.70 7.98 -14.59
N THR A 26 4.09 8.81 -13.61
CA THR A 26 5.01 8.42 -12.54
C THR A 26 4.44 7.28 -11.70
N GLN A 27 3.15 7.39 -11.31
CA GLN A 27 2.48 6.33 -10.56
C GLN A 27 2.27 5.07 -11.40
N ARG A 28 2.00 5.22 -12.70
CA ARG A 28 1.95 4.10 -13.65
C ARG A 28 3.26 3.32 -13.67
N ARG A 29 4.39 4.02 -13.87
CA ARG A 29 5.72 3.40 -13.90
C ARG A 29 6.08 2.75 -12.57
N ALA A 30 5.74 3.39 -11.45
CA ALA A 30 5.96 2.81 -10.13
C ALA A 30 5.16 1.51 -9.95
N ALA A 31 3.89 1.47 -10.36
CA ALA A 31 3.10 0.25 -10.32
C ALA A 31 3.70 -0.86 -11.21
N GLU A 32 4.17 -0.49 -12.40
CA GLU A 32 4.83 -1.40 -13.32
C GLU A 32 6.12 -2.01 -12.75
N GLU A 33 6.96 -1.17 -12.16
CA GLU A 33 8.20 -1.59 -11.51
C GLU A 33 7.92 -2.48 -10.29
N GLN A 34 6.98 -2.09 -9.42
CA GLN A 34 6.65 -2.83 -8.21
C GLN A 34 6.07 -4.21 -8.52
N LEU A 35 5.09 -4.30 -9.41
CA LEU A 35 4.46 -5.57 -9.79
C LEU A 35 5.37 -6.43 -10.67
N GLY A 36 6.21 -5.78 -11.50
CA GLY A 36 7.22 -6.44 -12.31
C GLY A 36 8.34 -7.06 -11.47
N ALA A 37 8.75 -6.38 -10.39
CA ALA A 37 9.74 -6.91 -9.45
C ALA A 37 9.24 -8.17 -8.73
N LEU A 38 7.95 -8.26 -8.42
CA LEU A 38 7.36 -9.44 -7.78
C LEU A 38 7.45 -10.69 -8.67
N GLY A 39 7.30 -10.54 -9.99
CA GLY A 39 7.48 -11.63 -10.95
C GLY A 39 6.54 -11.59 -12.15
N GLY A 40 6.78 -12.52 -13.08
CA GLY A 40 5.92 -12.71 -14.24
C GLY A 40 4.54 -13.20 -13.82
N GLY A 41 3.48 -12.45 -14.16
CA GLY A 41 2.09 -12.88 -13.92
C GLY A 41 1.38 -12.19 -12.77
N THR A 42 2.04 -11.35 -11.96
CA THR A 42 1.43 -10.64 -10.82
C THR A 42 0.13 -9.90 -11.18
N TRP A 43 0.08 -9.33 -12.38
CA TRP A 43 -1.09 -8.65 -12.93
C TRP A 43 -2.35 -9.52 -12.96
N ARG A 44 -2.23 -10.84 -13.15
CA ARG A 44 -3.39 -11.75 -13.17
C ARG A 44 -4.05 -11.90 -11.80
N TYR A 45 -3.33 -11.62 -10.72
CA TYR A 45 -3.82 -11.61 -9.34
C TYR A 45 -4.16 -10.20 -8.86
N SER A 46 -4.08 -9.19 -9.74
CA SER A 46 -4.25 -7.78 -9.37
C SER A 46 -5.61 -7.20 -9.78
N MET A 47 -6.18 -6.36 -8.91
CA MET A 47 -7.42 -5.63 -9.11
C MET A 47 -7.24 -4.19 -8.62
N VAL A 48 -7.85 -3.20 -9.29
CA VAL A 48 -7.81 -1.80 -8.86
C VAL A 48 -8.92 -1.51 -7.85
N LEU A 49 -8.57 -0.98 -6.68
CA LEU A 49 -9.53 -0.54 -5.67
C LEU A 49 -9.59 1.00 -5.67
N PHE A 50 -10.66 1.55 -6.20
CA PHE A 50 -10.90 2.99 -6.19
C PHE A 50 -11.43 3.44 -4.84
N THR A 51 -10.84 4.51 -4.29
CA THR A 51 -11.24 5.09 -3.01
C THR A 51 -11.56 6.58 -3.16
N GLY A 52 -12.28 7.14 -2.18
CA GLY A 52 -12.72 8.53 -2.23
C GLY A 52 -13.85 8.78 -3.23
N VAL A 53 -14.57 7.72 -3.61
CA VAL A 53 -15.66 7.75 -4.60
C VAL A 53 -16.83 8.63 -4.18
N ASP A 54 -16.97 8.89 -2.88
CA ASP A 54 -17.87 9.88 -2.28
C ASP A 54 -17.62 11.32 -2.75
N LYS A 55 -16.40 11.60 -3.24
CA LYS A 55 -15.97 12.93 -3.71
C LYS A 55 -16.13 13.12 -5.21
N LEU A 56 -16.59 12.10 -5.94
CA LEU A 56 -16.93 12.27 -7.36
C LEU A 56 -18.10 13.25 -7.52
N PRO A 57 -18.14 14.03 -8.61
CA PRO A 57 -19.31 14.86 -8.90
C PRO A 57 -20.59 14.04 -8.93
N LYS A 58 -21.71 14.61 -8.48
CA LYS A 58 -23.00 13.91 -8.45
C LYS A 58 -23.37 13.38 -9.83
N GLY A 59 -23.67 12.09 -9.90
CA GLY A 59 -24.07 11.41 -11.14
C GLY A 59 -22.91 10.89 -11.99
N VAL A 60 -21.65 11.14 -11.60
CA VAL A 60 -20.48 10.55 -12.25
C VAL A 60 -20.21 9.18 -11.65
N PHE A 61 -20.24 8.16 -12.50
CA PHE A 61 -19.89 6.80 -12.12
C PHE A 61 -18.37 6.56 -12.26
N ILE A 62 -17.88 5.49 -11.63
CA ILE A 62 -16.44 5.20 -11.63
C ILE A 62 -15.92 4.92 -13.05
N GLU A 63 -16.75 4.33 -13.91
CA GLU A 63 -16.48 4.03 -15.31
C GLU A 63 -16.20 5.32 -16.10
N GLU A 64 -17.03 6.35 -15.87
CA GLU A 64 -16.86 7.66 -16.50
C GLU A 64 -15.60 8.36 -15.98
N HIS A 65 -15.32 8.24 -14.68
CA HIS A 65 -14.08 8.76 -14.11
C HIS A 65 -12.83 8.10 -14.74
N ILE A 66 -12.83 6.77 -14.92
CA ILE A 66 -11.73 6.04 -15.57
C ILE A 66 -11.55 6.53 -17.02
N ALA A 67 -12.65 6.65 -17.76
CA ALA A 67 -12.62 7.12 -19.15
C ALA A 67 -12.08 8.55 -19.30
N ASN A 68 -12.33 9.42 -18.31
CA ASN A 68 -12.01 10.84 -18.40
C ASN A 68 -10.69 11.26 -17.71
N THR A 69 -10.08 10.41 -16.88
CA THR A 69 -8.88 10.78 -16.08
C THR A 69 -7.58 10.71 -16.88
N GLY A 70 -7.50 9.85 -17.90
CA GLY A 70 -6.38 9.79 -18.84
C GLY A 70 -5.79 8.39 -19.06
N GLU A 71 -4.88 8.29 -20.04
CA GLU A 71 -4.33 7.02 -20.54
C GLU A 71 -3.60 6.20 -19.47
N ALA A 72 -2.94 6.87 -18.50
CA ALA A 72 -2.21 6.17 -17.45
C ALA A 72 -3.12 5.32 -16.55
N LEU A 73 -4.30 5.86 -16.20
CA LEU A 73 -5.28 5.13 -15.38
C LEU A 73 -5.99 4.05 -16.19
N GLN A 74 -6.35 4.36 -17.44
CA GLN A 74 -6.96 3.38 -18.35
C GLN A 74 -6.03 2.19 -18.55
N TRP A 75 -4.74 2.44 -18.80
CA TRP A 75 -3.72 1.40 -18.89
C TRP A 75 -3.70 0.54 -17.63
N LEU A 76 -3.72 1.13 -16.43
CA LEU A 76 -3.70 0.35 -15.18
C LEU A 76 -4.88 -0.61 -15.08
N VAL A 77 -6.09 -0.12 -15.38
CA VAL A 77 -7.33 -0.91 -15.34
C VAL A 77 -7.30 -2.03 -16.39
N GLU A 78 -6.86 -1.72 -17.60
CA GLU A 78 -6.71 -2.70 -18.68
C GLU A 78 -5.67 -3.78 -18.35
N ARG A 79 -4.53 -3.38 -17.76
CA ARG A 79 -3.49 -4.32 -17.30
C ARG A 79 -3.97 -5.25 -16.20
N CYS A 80 -4.93 -4.79 -15.38
CA CYS A 80 -5.62 -5.60 -14.40
C CYS A 80 -6.80 -6.39 -14.98
N GLY A 81 -6.95 -6.50 -16.31
CA GLY A 81 -8.02 -7.26 -16.96
C GLY A 81 -9.40 -6.66 -16.74
N SER A 82 -9.51 -5.34 -16.63
CA SER A 82 -10.75 -4.62 -16.32
C SER A 82 -11.36 -4.96 -14.96
N ARG A 83 -10.56 -5.50 -14.03
CA ARG A 83 -10.99 -5.78 -12.65
C ARG A 83 -10.78 -4.55 -11.79
N TYR A 84 -11.89 -3.99 -11.31
CA TYR A 84 -11.87 -2.90 -10.34
C TYR A 84 -13.10 -2.89 -9.45
N HIS A 85 -12.99 -2.18 -8.32
CA HIS A 85 -14.08 -1.96 -7.38
C HIS A 85 -14.03 -0.53 -6.83
N ALA A 86 -15.20 0.09 -6.64
CA ALA A 86 -15.36 1.43 -6.09
C ALA A 86 -15.74 1.35 -4.61
N PHE A 87 -14.86 1.85 -3.74
CA PHE A 87 -14.99 1.72 -2.29
C PHE A 87 -15.13 3.08 -1.61
N ASP A 88 -16.14 3.20 -0.76
CA ASP A 88 -16.47 4.43 -0.03
C ASP A 88 -16.03 4.28 1.44
N ASN A 89 -14.86 4.83 1.75
CA ASN A 89 -14.25 4.76 3.08
C ASN A 89 -15.03 5.55 4.15
N THR A 90 -16.06 6.31 3.78
CA THR A 90 -16.86 7.11 4.74
C THR A 90 -18.04 6.34 5.31
N ARG A 91 -18.45 5.24 4.66
CA ARG A 91 -19.55 4.41 5.15
C ARG A 91 -19.14 3.70 6.42
N LYS A 92 -19.96 3.85 7.45
CA LYS A 92 -19.79 3.12 8.70
C LYS A 92 -20.26 1.68 8.52
N GLU A 93 -19.70 0.80 9.33
CA GLU A 93 -20.03 -0.63 9.46
C GLU A 93 -21.41 -0.87 10.09
N THR A 94 -22.39 -0.02 9.80
CA THR A 94 -23.80 -0.20 10.19
C THR A 94 -24.49 -1.14 9.19
N GLU A 95 -25.59 -1.76 9.61
CA GLU A 95 -26.16 -3.05 9.15
C GLU A 95 -26.53 -3.23 7.65
N ASP A 96 -26.21 -2.28 6.75
CA ASP A 96 -26.43 -2.39 5.29
C ASP A 96 -25.14 -2.16 4.47
N ASN A 97 -23.95 -2.36 5.05
CA ASN A 97 -22.70 -2.19 4.31
C ASN A 97 -22.40 -3.38 3.38
N THR A 98 -22.93 -3.35 2.16
CA THR A 98 -22.69 -4.38 1.13
C THR A 98 -21.35 -4.25 0.42
N GLN A 99 -20.58 -3.18 0.66
CA GLN A 99 -19.35 -2.90 -0.11
C GLN A 99 -18.27 -3.96 0.10
N VAL A 100 -18.10 -4.44 1.34
CA VAL A 100 -17.13 -5.51 1.62
C VAL A 100 -17.58 -6.83 0.99
N PRO A 101 -18.84 -7.30 1.19
CA PRO A 101 -19.35 -8.45 0.44
C PRO A 101 -19.17 -8.37 -1.08
N GLU A 102 -19.51 -7.24 -1.71
CA GLU A 102 -19.36 -7.03 -3.15
C GLU A 102 -17.89 -7.04 -3.61
N LEU A 103 -16.98 -6.48 -2.80
CA LEU A 103 -15.55 -6.57 -3.07
C LEU A 103 -15.06 -8.01 -2.97
N MET A 104 -15.49 -8.75 -1.95
CA MET A 104 -15.10 -10.14 -1.74
C MET A 104 -15.61 -11.05 -2.85
N GLU A 105 -16.83 -10.85 -3.34
CA GLU A 105 -17.38 -11.60 -4.49
C GLU A 105 -16.48 -11.44 -5.73
N LYS A 106 -16.05 -10.21 -6.05
CA LYS A 106 -15.14 -9.95 -7.18
C LYS A 106 -13.75 -10.57 -6.95
N VAL A 107 -13.28 -10.60 -5.71
CA VAL A 107 -12.01 -11.25 -5.35
C VAL A 107 -12.13 -12.78 -5.55
N GLU A 108 -13.23 -13.38 -5.12
CA GLU A 108 -13.50 -14.82 -5.30
C GLU A 108 -13.65 -15.20 -6.78
N GLU A 109 -14.31 -14.38 -7.58
CA GLU A 109 -14.38 -14.53 -9.05
C GLU A 109 -12.96 -14.51 -9.65
N MET A 110 -12.14 -13.53 -9.28
CA MET A 110 -10.76 -13.43 -9.74
C MET A 110 -9.91 -14.66 -9.33
N ILE A 111 -10.12 -15.19 -8.13
CA ILE A 111 -9.43 -16.42 -7.67
C ILE A 111 -9.88 -17.61 -8.51
N THR A 112 -11.17 -17.70 -8.80
CA THR A 112 -11.76 -18.76 -9.63
C THR A 112 -11.23 -18.72 -11.06
N ASP A 113 -11.12 -17.54 -11.66
CA ASP A 113 -10.49 -17.31 -12.97
C ASP A 113 -9.03 -17.74 -13.00
N ASN A 114 -8.33 -17.59 -11.86
CA ASN A 114 -6.98 -18.09 -11.66
C ASN A 114 -6.93 -19.55 -11.19
N GLN A 115 -8.02 -20.31 -11.34
CA GLN A 115 -8.14 -21.73 -11.00
C GLN A 115 -7.82 -22.05 -9.53
N GLY A 116 -8.03 -21.09 -8.62
CA GLY A 116 -7.73 -21.23 -7.20
C GLY A 116 -6.25 -21.08 -6.84
N TRP A 117 -5.37 -20.77 -7.81
CA TRP A 117 -3.96 -20.55 -7.53
C TRP A 117 -3.74 -19.21 -6.84
N TYR A 118 -2.67 -19.13 -6.05
CA TYR A 118 -2.14 -17.88 -5.50
C TYR A 118 -0.92 -17.44 -6.32
N PHE A 119 -0.52 -16.19 -6.15
CA PHE A 119 0.73 -15.70 -6.73
C PHE A 119 1.93 -16.27 -5.98
N GLU A 120 2.73 -17.12 -6.61
CA GLU A 120 3.99 -17.59 -6.04
C GLU A 120 5.01 -16.45 -6.01
N VAL A 121 5.34 -15.97 -4.80
CA VAL A 121 6.40 -14.98 -4.60
C VAL A 121 7.74 -15.71 -4.74
N ASN A 122 8.62 -15.21 -5.59
CA ASN A 122 9.96 -15.79 -5.77
C ASN A 122 10.72 -15.83 -4.43
N GLU A 123 11.16 -17.01 -4.00
CA GLU A 123 11.88 -17.22 -2.74
C GLU A 123 13.13 -16.33 -2.61
N LEU A 124 13.79 -15.98 -3.72
CA LEU A 124 14.94 -15.09 -3.69
C LEU A 124 14.57 -13.67 -3.23
N ILE A 125 13.41 -13.17 -3.65
CA ILE A 125 12.90 -11.85 -3.24
C ILE A 125 12.61 -11.87 -1.74
N LEU A 126 12.00 -12.96 -1.25
CA LEU A 126 11.71 -13.12 0.18
C LEU A 126 13.00 -13.12 1.02
N LEU A 127 14.04 -13.80 0.56
CA LEU A 127 15.34 -13.84 1.23
C LEU A 127 16.03 -12.47 1.22
N GLU A 128 16.03 -11.76 0.09
CA GLU A 128 16.60 -10.41 -0.02
C GLU A 128 15.90 -9.42 0.91
N GLU A 129 14.56 -9.42 0.94
CA GLU A 129 13.82 -8.54 1.84
C GLU A 129 14.03 -8.91 3.33
N GLU A 130 14.12 -10.20 3.66
CA GLU A 130 14.42 -10.63 5.02
C GLU A 130 15.82 -10.17 5.47
N GLN A 131 16.82 -10.28 4.60
CA GLN A 131 18.17 -9.79 4.86
C GLN A 131 18.20 -8.27 5.02
N ALA A 132 17.51 -7.53 4.15
CA ALA A 132 17.41 -6.07 4.25
C ALA A 132 16.73 -5.63 5.57
N ARG A 133 15.66 -6.34 5.97
CA ARG A 133 14.98 -6.08 7.26
C ARG A 133 15.89 -6.33 8.45
N ARG A 134 16.63 -7.46 8.46
CA ARG A 134 17.59 -7.76 9.53
C ARG A 134 18.70 -6.71 9.59
N ALA A 135 19.24 -6.28 8.45
CA ALA A 135 20.27 -5.24 8.40
C ALA A 135 19.77 -3.90 8.95
N LEU A 136 18.55 -3.49 8.60
CA LEU A 136 17.93 -2.27 9.11
C LEU A 136 17.67 -2.33 10.63
N GLU A 137 17.20 -3.47 11.13
CA GLU A 137 17.01 -3.70 12.57
C GLU A 137 18.34 -3.64 13.32
N GLU A 138 19.41 -4.25 12.79
CA GLU A 138 20.76 -4.17 13.34
C GLU A 138 21.30 -2.73 13.36
N GLU A 139 21.14 -1.98 12.27
CA GLU A 139 21.55 -0.59 12.19
C GLU A 139 20.81 0.28 13.22
N ARG A 140 19.49 0.09 13.34
CA ARG A 140 18.67 0.78 14.35
C ARG A 140 19.18 0.47 15.76
N MET A 141 19.47 -0.80 16.08
CA MET A 141 20.01 -1.17 17.39
C MET A 141 21.38 -0.52 17.67
N ARG A 142 22.28 -0.49 16.67
CA ARG A 142 23.57 0.20 16.81
C ARG A 142 23.40 1.70 17.04
N MET A 143 22.47 2.34 16.33
CA MET A 143 22.17 3.77 16.50
C MET A 143 21.61 4.07 17.89
N GLU A 144 20.68 3.24 18.39
CA GLU A 144 20.15 3.34 19.75
C GLU A 144 21.22 3.13 20.82
N GLU A 145 22.13 2.16 20.62
CA GLU A 145 23.24 1.94 21.55
C GLU A 145 24.21 3.14 21.58
N HIS A 146 24.58 3.67 20.41
CA HIS A 146 25.39 4.89 20.32
C HIS A 146 24.70 6.10 20.97
N ALA A 147 23.38 6.25 20.82
CA ALA A 147 22.62 7.30 21.48
C ALA A 147 22.68 7.16 23.01
N ARG A 148 22.45 5.95 23.55
CA ARG A 148 22.54 5.67 24.99
C ARG A 148 23.95 5.93 25.55
N GLN A 149 25.00 5.55 24.82
CA GLN A 149 26.38 5.83 25.23
C GLN A 149 26.68 7.34 25.26
N ARG A 150 26.16 8.11 24.29
CA ARG A 150 26.28 9.58 24.28
C ARG A 150 25.54 10.22 25.46
N GLU A 151 24.34 9.75 25.79
CA GLU A 151 23.59 10.22 26.97
C GLU A 151 24.33 9.90 28.27
N GLN A 152 24.93 8.71 28.40
CA GLN A 152 25.73 8.35 29.58
C GLN A 152 26.99 9.20 29.72
N MET A 153 27.61 9.65 28.63
CA MET A 153 28.73 10.61 28.68
C MET A 153 28.30 12.06 28.99
N ILE A 154 27.03 12.41 28.78
CA ILE A 154 26.46 13.72 29.17
C ILE A 154 25.97 13.70 30.64
N GLY A 155 25.80 12.51 31.23
CA GLY A 155 25.36 12.27 32.61
C GLY A 155 26.39 12.53 33.73
N GLY A 156 27.25 13.54 33.60
CA GLY A 156 27.90 14.14 34.77
C GLY A 156 26.88 14.94 35.59
N PRO A 157 26.96 15.00 36.94
CA PRO A 157 25.91 15.62 37.74
C PRO A 157 25.75 17.11 37.38
N PRO A 158 24.54 17.62 37.10
CA PRO A 158 24.36 19.01 36.71
C PRO A 158 24.60 19.95 37.90
N ARG A 159 25.52 20.90 37.76
CA ARG A 159 25.47 22.16 38.51
C ARG A 159 24.33 22.98 37.86
N GLY A 160 23.26 23.18 38.62
CA GLY A 160 21.97 23.61 38.11
C GLY A 160 22.01 24.86 37.23
N VAL A 161 21.31 24.78 36.09
CA VAL A 161 20.71 25.94 35.42
C VAL A 161 19.38 25.46 34.81
N CYS A 162 18.30 26.14 35.18
CA CYS A 162 16.96 25.92 34.61
C CYS A 162 16.93 26.56 33.21
N VAL A 163 16.56 25.80 32.18
CA VAL A 163 16.20 26.36 30.86
C VAL A 163 14.93 25.67 30.38
N CYS A 164 13.97 26.48 29.95
CA CYS A 164 12.60 26.11 29.65
C CYS A 164 12.37 26.12 28.13
N VAL A 165 11.44 25.27 27.65
CA VAL A 165 10.63 25.36 26.39
C VAL A 165 11.35 24.89 25.09
N CYS A 166 10.77 24.13 24.14
CA CYS A 166 9.41 24.07 23.59
C CYS A 166 9.03 22.66 23.04
N VAL A 167 7.73 22.34 23.02
CA VAL A 167 7.16 21.21 22.29
C VAL A 167 6.86 21.64 20.85
N CYS A 168 7.29 20.87 19.85
CA CYS A 168 6.73 20.94 18.51
C CYS A 168 6.37 19.53 18.04
N VAL A 169 5.06 19.31 17.88
CA VAL A 169 4.49 18.19 17.13
C VAL A 169 4.53 18.62 15.66
N CYS A 170 5.28 17.91 14.83
CA CYS A 170 5.04 17.89 13.39
C CYS A 170 4.55 16.49 13.02
N VAL A 171 3.23 16.36 12.97
CA VAL A 171 2.55 15.33 12.20
C VAL A 171 2.62 15.77 10.74
N THR A 172 3.19 14.91 9.90
CA THR A 172 3.09 14.81 8.42
C THR A 172 3.48 16.01 7.57
N GLU A 173 4.45 15.79 6.68
CA GLU A 173 4.21 15.86 5.24
C GLU A 173 4.45 14.47 4.63
#